data_AF-A0ABD2N879-F1
#
_entry.id   AF-A0ABD2N879-F1
#
_cell.length_a   1.000
_cell.length_b   1.000
_cell.length_c   1.000
_cell.angle_alpha   90.00
_cell.angle_beta   90.00
_cell.angle_gamma   90.00
#
_symmetry.space_group_name_H-M   'P 1'
#
loop_
_entity.id
_entity.type
_entity.pdbx_description
1 polymer ?
#
loop_
_entity_poly.entity_id
_entity_poly.type
_entity_poly.pdbx_seq_one_letter_code
_entity_poly.pdbx_strand_id
1 'polypeptide(L)' 'MSADQELNSVLMRRQEINEALDNGDSVKLTYRVVNVYTEFHEFSRKEIKQYEAVFKNPHLIVVKIHEHFLQASRDRCENS' A
#
# COMPACT_ATOMS: atom_id res chain seq x y z
N MET A 1 2.59 5.45 -18.25
CA MET A 1 1.32 4.79 -18.61
C MET A 1 0.34 5.88 -19.00
N SER A 2 -0.47 5.69 -20.05
CA SER A 2 -1.47 6.72 -20.41
C SER A 2 -2.68 6.57 -19.50
N ALA A 3 -3.10 7.67 -18.87
CA ALA A 3 -4.28 7.72 -18.00
C ALA A 3 -5.55 7.16 -18.67
N ASP A 4 -5.61 7.21 -20.00
CA ASP A 4 -6.71 6.68 -20.80
C ASP A 4 -6.84 5.14 -20.72
N GLN A 5 -5.72 4.42 -20.62
CA GLN A 5 -5.74 2.95 -20.51
C GLN A 5 -6.29 2.51 -19.15
N GLU A 6 -5.93 3.22 -18.08
CA GLU A 6 -6.43 2.96 -16.74
C GLU A 6 -7.93 3.27 -16.65
N LEU A 7 -8.36 4.43 -17.18
CA LEU A 7 -9.77 4.81 -17.20
C LEU A 7 -10.63 3.81 -17.97
N ASN A 8 -10.17 3.38 -19.15
CA ASN A 8 -10.89 2.40 -19.95
C ASN A 8 -11.05 1.06 -19.20
N SER A 9 -10.00 0.61 -18.50
CA SER A 9 -10.07 -0.62 -17.70
C SER A 9 -11.08 -0.54 -16.55
N VAL A 10 -11.22 0.64 -15.93
CA VAL A 10 -12.20 0.88 -14.86
C VAL A 10 -13.62 0.88 -15.41
N LEU A 11 -13.84 1.50 -16.57
CA LEU A 11 -15.16 1.57 -17.20
C LEU A 11 -15.64 0.19 -17.64
N MET A 12 -14.79 -0.60 -18.29
CA MET A 12 -15.11 -1.98 -18.70
C MET A 12 -15.51 -2.84 -17.49
N ARG A 13 -14.72 -2.76 -16.41
CA ARG A 13 -15.04 -3.48 -15.17
C ARG A 13 -16.38 -3.08 -14.56
N ARG A 14 -16.73 -1.79 -14.60
CA ARG A 14 -18.03 -1.31 -14.09
C ARG A 14 -19.19 -1.83 -14.93
N GLN A 15 -19.02 -1.90 -16.25
CA GLN A 15 -20.03 -2.43 -17.14
C GLN A 15 -20.29 -3.92 -16.86
N GLU A 16 -19.23 -4.73 -16.74
CA GLU A 16 -19.34 -6.15 -16.39
C GLU A 16 -20.06 -6.37 -15.04
N ILE A 17 -19.76 -5.53 -14.04
CA ILE A 17 -20.41 -5.56 -12.72
C ILE A 17 -21.90 -5.24 -12.83
N ASN A 18 -22.25 -4.18 -13.58
CA ASN A 18 -23.64 -3.77 -13.74
C ASN A 18 -24.45 -4.84 -14.49
N GLU A 19 -23.90 -5.42 -15.57
CA GLU A 19 -24.54 -6.50 -16.30
C GLU A 19 -24.74 -7.75 -15.42
N ALA A 20 -23.76 -8.11 -14.60
CA ALA A 20 -23.91 -9.22 -13.65
C ALA A 20 -24.99 -8.95 -12.59
N LEU A 21 -25.06 -7.72 -12.06
CA LEU A 21 -26.09 -7.33 -11.09
C LEU A 21 -27.49 -7.30 -11.72
N ASP A 22 -27.62 -6.78 -12.94
CA ASP A 22 -28.89 -6.74 -13.68
C ASP A 22 -29.40 -8.15 -14.00
N ASN A 23 -28.50 -9.12 -14.19
CA ASN A 23 -28.84 -10.54 -14.38
C ASN A 23 -29.12 -11.28 -13.06
N GLY A 24 -28.95 -10.62 -11.91
CA GLY A 24 -29.19 -11.20 -10.57
C GLY A 24 -28.01 -11.99 -9.99
N ASP A 25 -26.82 -11.92 -10.59
CA ASP A 25 -25.63 -12.62 -10.13
C ASP A 25 -24.91 -11.87 -8.99
N SER A 26 -24.28 -12.63 -8.09
CA SER A 26 -23.50 -12.05 -6.99
C SER A 26 -22.12 -11.58 -7.48
N VAL A 27 -21.84 -10.28 -7.38
CA VAL A 27 -20.54 -9.71 -7.75
C VAL A 27 -19.52 -9.94 -6.64
N LYS A 28 -18.49 -10.76 -6.90
CA LYS A 28 -17.35 -10.94 -5.99
C LYS A 28 -16.30 -9.87 -6.23
N LEU A 29 -15.75 -9.32 -5.14
CA LEU A 29 -14.59 -8.43 -5.21
C LEU A 29 -13.40 -9.16 -5.83
N THR A 30 -13.04 -8.76 -7.04
CA THR A 30 -11.83 -9.21 -7.72
C THR A 30 -10.64 -8.35 -7.29
N TYR A 31 -9.69 -8.97 -6.60
CA TYR A 31 -8.39 -8.37 -6.31
C TYR A 31 -7.45 -8.66 -7.48
N ARG A 32 -6.89 -7.61 -8.06
CA ARG A 32 -5.86 -7.78 -9.09
C ARG A 32 -4.54 -8.03 -8.38
N VAL A 33 -3.95 -9.21 -8.58
CA VAL A 33 -2.59 -9.49 -8.09
C VAL A 33 -1.63 -8.80 -9.05
N VAL A 34 -1.24 -7.58 -8.69
CA VAL A 34 -0.25 -6.79 -9.43
C VAL A 34 1.11 -6.92 -8.75
N ASN A 35 2.15 -6.99 -9.57
CA ASN A 35 3.52 -6.96 -9.06
C ASN A 35 3.84 -5.53 -8.64
N VAL A 36 3.93 -5.30 -7.33
CA VAL A 36 4.18 -3.99 -6.70
C VAL A 36 5.42 -3.32 -7.30
N TYR A 37 6.46 -4.09 -7.62
CA TYR A 37 7.71 -3.55 -8.17
C TYR A 37 7.59 -3.03 -9.62
N THR A 38 6.57 -3.44 -10.37
CA THR A 38 6.34 -2.97 -11.76
C THR A 38 5.36 -1.81 -11.82
N GLU A 39 4.45 -1.70 -10.86
CA GLU A 39 3.53 -0.57 -10.74
C GLU A 39 4.24 0.66 -10.16
N PHE A 40 5.02 0.45 -9.10
CA PHE A 40 5.67 1.51 -8.34
C PHE A 40 7.14 1.66 -8.74
N HIS A 41 7.39 1.96 -10.02
CA HIS A 41 8.77 2.18 -10.51
C HIS A 41 9.43 3.45 -9.98
N GLU A 42 8.61 4.35 -9.41
CA GLU A 42 9.04 5.59 -8.75
C GLU A 42 9.69 5.36 -7.38
N PHE A 43 9.48 4.20 -6.76
CA PHE A 43 10.09 3.82 -5.49
C PHE A 43 11.17 2.76 -5.69
N SER A 44 12.26 2.88 -4.93
CA SER A 44 13.27 1.84 -4.90
C SER A 44 12.73 0.58 -4.20
N ARG A 45 13.30 -0.58 -4.54
CA ARG A 45 12.95 -1.85 -3.87
C ARG A 45 13.16 -1.82 -2.35
N LYS A 46 14.08 -0.99 -1.85
CA LYS A 46 14.33 -0.81 -0.42
C LYS A 46 13.18 -0.05 0.25
N GLU A 47 12.72 1.03 -0.36
CA GLU A 47 11.59 1.83 0.13
C GLU A 47 10.30 1.02 0.13
N ILE A 48 10.02 0.28 -0.95
CA ILE A 48 8.85 -0.60 -1.04
C ILE A 48 8.83 -1.62 0.12
N LYS A 49 9.98 -2.21 0.46
CA LYS A 49 10.08 -3.13 1.61
C LYS A 49 9.92 -2.44 2.96
N GLN A 50 10.37 -1.20 3.09
CA GLN A 50 10.14 -0.42 4.31
C GLN A 50 8.66 -0.11 4.49
N TYR A 51 7.98 0.33 3.43
CA TYR A 51 6.53 0.53 3.44
C TYR A 51 5.75 -0.76 3.70
N GLU A 52 6.19 -1.89 3.13
CA GLU A 52 5.61 -3.20 3.43
C GLU A 52 5.73 -3.56 4.91
N ALA A 53 6.89 -3.31 5.53
CA ALA A 53 7.09 -3.55 6.96
C ALA A 53 6.21 -2.63 7.83
N VAL A 54 6.02 -1.38 7.40
CA VAL A 54 5.09 -0.42 8.03
C VAL A 54 3.66 -0.91 7.97
N PHE A 55 3.22 -1.31 6.78
CA PHE A 55 1.86 -1.72 6.52
C PHE A 55 1.49 -3.00 7.29
N LYS A 56 2.43 -3.95 7.41
CA LYS A 56 2.22 -5.20 8.15
C LYS A 56 2.17 -5.01 9.66
N ASN A 57 2.89 -4.03 10.20
CA ASN A 57 3.03 -3.85 11.64
C ASN A 57 2.95 -2.38 12.05
N PRO A 58 1.77 -1.74 11.95
CA PRO A 58 1.60 -0.33 12.28
C PRO A 58 1.96 -0.02 13.74
N HIS A 59 1.70 -0.95 14.67
CA HIS A 59 2.06 -0.78 16.08
C HIS A 59 3.57 -0.81 16.37
N LEU A 60 4.36 -1.54 15.57
CA LEU A 60 5.79 -1.71 15.83
C LEU A 60 6.59 -0.42 15.56
N ILE A 61 6.06 0.48 14.73
CA ILE A 61 6.68 1.77 14.41
C ILE A 61 6.48 2.76 15.53
N VAL A 62 5.29 2.82 16.13
CA VAL A 62 5.04 3.69 17.29
C VAL A 62 5.99 3.32 18.43
N VAL A 63 6.18 2.01 18.66
CA VAL A 63 7.12 1.50 19.66
C VAL A 63 8.57 1.84 19.29
N LYS A 64 9.00 1.61 18.04
CA LYS A 64 10.37 1.91 17.60
C LYS A 64 10.70 3.40 17.61
N ILE A 65 9.76 4.27 17.22
CA ILE A 65 9.94 5.73 17.29
C ILE A 65 10.09 6.15 18.75
N HIS A 66 9.27 5.59 19.64
CA HIS A 66 9.36 5.87 21.07
C HIS A 66 10.67 5.38 21.68
N GLU A 67 11.15 4.19 21.32
CA GLU A 67 12.46 3.67 21.74
C GLU A 67 13.62 4.52 21.23
N HIS A 68 13.62 4.90 19.94
CA HIS A 68 14.67 5.75 19.38
C HIS A 68 14.69 7.13 20.05
N PHE A 69 13.53 7.70 20.36
CA PHE A 69 13.42 8.97 21.08
C PHE A 69 13.96 8.86 22.51
N LEU A 70 13.67 7.75 23.20
CA LEU A 70 14.21 7.49 24.54
C LEU A 70 15.73 7.28 24.51
N GLN A 71 16.24 6.53 23.54
CA GLN A 71 17.69 6.30 23.39
C GLN A 71 18.43 7.61 23.09
N ALA A 72 17.95 8.39 22.12
CA ALA A 72 18.53 9.69 21.80
C ALA A 72 18.48 10.69 22.97
N SER A 73 17.49 10.55 23.87
CA SER A 73 17.41 11.36 25.09
C SER A 73 18.41 10.88 26.15
N ARG A 74 18.66 9.57 26.23
CA ARG A 74 19.63 8.95 27.14
C ARG A 74 21.07 9.31 26.73
N ASP A 75 21.39 9.23 25.45
CA ASP A 75 22.71 9.55 24.90
C ASP A 75 23.08 11.05 25.07
N ARG A 76 22.07 11.93 25.19
CA ARG A 76 22.26 13.36 25.50
C ARG A 76 22.54 13.62 26.98
N CYS A 77 22.11 12.75 27.88
CA CYS A 77 22.37 12.88 29.33
C CYS A 77 23.74 12.33 29.73
N GLU A 78 24.29 11.35 29.00
CA GLU A 78 25.61 10.76 29.31
C GLU A 78 26.80 11.60 28.80
N ASN A 79 26.57 12.59 27.92
CA ASN A 79 27.60 13.47 27.36
C ASN A 79 27.59 14.90 27.94
N SER A 80 26.93 15.13 29.08
CA SER A 80 26.94 16.41 29.82
C SER A 80 27.53 16.24 31.21
#